data_AF-A0A940AFV2-F1
#
_entry.id   AF-A0A940AFV2-F1
#
_cell.length_a   1.000
_cell.length_b   1.000
_cell.length_c   1.000
_cell.angle_alpha   90.00
_cell.angle_beta   90.00
_cell.angle_gamma   90.00
#
_symmetry.space_group_name_H-M   'P 1'
#
loop_
_entity.id
_entity.type
_entity.pdbx_description
1 polymer ?
#
loop_
_entity_poly.entity_id
_entity_poly.type
_entity_poly.pdbx_seq_one_letter_code
_entity_poly.pdbx_strand_id
1 'polypeptide(L)'
;LSGLAEGNFRAEHYREHYHGHLEHIRQWLIYLNQWDKVMYGSDWPLVNIPAYLEIIRGLIPEQHHNAVFFENACRVFPKIPALLNN
;
A
#
# COMPACT_ATOMS: atom_id res chain seq x y z
N LEU A 1 -1.85 2.69 -4.12
CA LEU A 1 -0.77 3.40 -3.40
C LEU A 1 0.54 2.95 -3.99
N SER A 2 0.97 3.64 -5.04
CA SER A 2 2.18 3.42 -5.84
C SER A 2 2.89 4.77 -6.01
N GLY A 3 4.18 4.77 -6.30
CA GLY A 3 4.93 6.00 -6.60
C GLY A 3 5.17 6.93 -5.41
N LEU A 4 5.03 6.44 -4.18
CA LEU A 4 5.33 7.23 -2.97
C LEU A 4 6.82 7.21 -2.60
N ALA A 5 7.58 6.23 -3.07
CA ALA A 5 9.01 6.09 -2.83
C ALA A 5 9.69 5.41 -4.03
N GLU A 6 10.98 5.67 -4.20
CA GLU A 6 11.82 5.11 -5.26
C GLU A 6 13.14 4.58 -4.70
N GLY A 7 13.69 3.57 -5.36
CA GLY A 7 15.02 3.04 -5.11
C GLY A 7 15.06 1.96 -4.04
N ASN A 8 16.27 1.74 -3.53
CA ASN A 8 16.55 0.74 -2.52
C ASN A 8 16.85 1.43 -1.18
N PHE A 9 15.96 1.27 -0.22
CA PHE A 9 16.04 1.92 1.10
C PHE A 9 15.61 0.96 2.22
N ARG A 10 15.97 1.32 3.46
CA ARG A 10 15.42 0.68 4.66
C ARG A 10 14.12 1.38 5.05
N ALA A 11 13.05 0.63 5.23
CA ALA A 11 11.73 1.18 5.53
C ALA A 11 11.71 2.03 6.82
N GLU A 12 12.47 1.62 7.84
CA GLU A 12 12.65 2.36 9.09
C GLU A 12 13.20 3.77 8.86
N HIS A 13 14.37 3.87 8.21
CA HIS A 13 14.99 5.17 7.91
C HIS A 13 14.09 6.04 7.02
N TYR A 14 13.41 5.43 6.03
CA TYR A 14 12.46 6.17 5.20
C TYR A 14 11.31 6.73 6.05
N ARG A 15 10.74 5.93 6.95
CA ARG A 15 9.66 6.35 7.84
C ARG A 15 10.09 7.47 8.78
N GLU A 16 11.30 7.40 9.33
CA GLU A 16 11.85 8.46 10.18
C GLU A 16 12.06 9.76 9.41
N HIS A 17 12.72 9.69 8.25
CA HIS A 17 13.06 10.86 7.43
C HIS A 17 11.81 11.54 6.86
N TYR A 18 10.84 10.76 6.37
CA TYR A 18 9.62 11.25 5.73
C TYR A 18 8.38 11.15 6.64
N HIS A 19 8.56 11.04 7.96
CA HIS A 19 7.47 10.83 8.93
C HIS A 19 6.30 11.79 8.73
N GLY A 20 6.59 13.10 8.64
CA GLY A 20 5.55 14.12 8.47
C GLY A 20 4.71 13.89 7.20
N HIS A 21 5.34 13.55 6.08
CA HIS A 21 4.64 13.29 4.83
C HIS A 21 3.75 12.03 4.92
N LEU A 22 4.28 10.95 5.50
CA LEU A 22 3.54 9.71 5.71
C LEU A 22 2.34 9.90 6.64
N GLU A 23 2.48 10.68 7.71
CA GLU A 23 1.37 11.01 8.61
C GLU A 23 0.29 11.83 7.90
N HIS A 24 0.64 12.79 7.04
CA HIS A 24 -0.36 13.51 6.24
C HIS A 24 -1.12 12.57 5.31
N ILE A 25 -0.44 11.65 4.61
CA ILE A 25 -1.10 10.64 3.77
C ILE A 25 -2.05 9.78 4.60
N ARG A 26 -1.57 9.28 5.75
CA ARG A 26 -2.37 8.47 6.68
C ARG A 26 -3.62 9.23 7.13
N GLN A 27 -3.49 10.50 7.52
CA GLN A 27 -4.60 11.35 7.92
C GLN A 27 -5.64 11.50 6.82
N TRP A 28 -5.23 11.75 5.58
CA TRP A 28 -6.16 11.87 4.45
C TRP A 28 -6.86 10.54 4.13
N LEU A 29 -6.15 9.41 4.19
CA LEU A 29 -6.74 8.09 4.01
C LEU A 29 -7.81 7.80 5.07
N ILE A 30 -7.51 8.12 6.34
CA ILE A 30 -8.47 7.99 7.46
C ILE A 30 -9.66 8.94 7.26
N TYR A 31 -9.41 10.19 6.89
CA TYR A 31 -10.44 11.19 6.67
C TYR A 31 -11.42 10.77 5.56
N LEU A 32 -10.91 10.25 4.45
CA LEU A 32 -11.75 9.79 3.34
C LEU A 32 -12.55 8.53 3.72
N ASN A 33 -11.97 7.65 4.54
CA ASN A 33 -12.59 6.41 5.05
C ASN A 33 -13.25 5.55 3.95
N GLN A 34 -12.68 5.56 2.74
CA GLN A 34 -13.13 4.79 1.57
C GLN A 34 -12.11 3.70 1.21
N TRP A 35 -11.86 2.80 2.16
CA TRP A 35 -10.83 1.76 2.02
C TRP A 35 -11.11 0.77 0.89
N ASP A 36 -12.37 0.62 0.48
CA ASP A 36 -12.79 -0.17 -0.69
C ASP A 36 -12.27 0.41 -2.02
N LYS A 37 -11.85 1.68 -2.04
CA LYS A 37 -11.30 2.36 -3.23
C LYS A 37 -9.78 2.43 -3.25
N VAL A 38 -9.11 1.86 -2.24
CA VAL A 38 -7.64 1.91 -2.12
C VAL A 38 -7.05 0.53 -2.43
N MET A 39 -6.01 0.48 -3.25
CA MET A 39 -5.27 -0.74 -3.54
C MET A 39 -3.77 -0.52 -3.35
N TYR A 40 -3.04 -1.54 -2.92
CA TYR A 40 -1.57 -1.53 -2.96
C TYR A 40 -1.05 -1.66 -4.40
N GLY A 41 0.06 -0.98 -4.71
CA GLY A 41 0.81 -1.16 -5.95
C GLY A 41 2.25 -0.70 -5.75
N SER A 42 3.24 -1.52 -6.08
CA SER A 42 4.62 -1.22 -5.67
C SER A 42 5.32 -0.19 -6.54
N ASP A 43 4.97 -0.06 -7.82
CA ASP A 43 5.82 0.58 -8.83
C ASP A 43 7.11 -0.20 -9.16
N TRP A 44 7.08 -1.53 -8.98
CA TRP A 44 8.18 -2.38 -9.44
C TRP A 44 8.39 -2.21 -10.96
N PRO A 45 9.64 -2.02 -11.45
CA PRO A 45 10.91 -2.26 -10.77
C PRO A 45 11.57 -1.04 -10.08
N LEU A 46 10.88 0.10 -9.98
CA LEU A 46 11.46 1.35 -9.45
C LEU A 46 11.74 1.30 -7.94
N VAL A 47 11.06 0.44 -7.18
CA VAL A 47 11.23 0.33 -5.71
C VAL A 47 11.51 -1.09 -5.24
N ASN A 48 12.21 -1.20 -4.10
CA ASN A 48 12.30 -2.44 -3.33
C ASN A 48 10.95 -2.82 -2.71
N ILE A 49 10.34 -3.92 -3.16
CA ILE A 49 9.00 -4.35 -2.74
C ILE A 49 8.90 -4.58 -1.21
N PRO A 50 9.79 -5.34 -0.55
CA PRO A 50 9.70 -5.54 0.90
C PRO A 50 9.71 -4.24 1.71
N ALA A 51 10.65 -3.33 1.41
CA ALA A 51 10.74 -2.06 2.12
C ALA A 51 9.51 -1.18 1.89
N TYR A 52 9.01 -1.14 0.66
CA TYR A 52 7.81 -0.37 0.33
C TYR A 52 6.55 -0.96 0.96
N LEU A 53 6.41 -2.29 0.98
CA LEU A 53 5.31 -2.98 1.62
C LEU A 53 5.22 -2.62 3.12
N GLU A 54 6.35 -2.57 3.82
CA GLU A 54 6.38 -2.17 5.22
C GLU A 54 5.90 -0.73 5.45
N ILE A 55 6.26 0.20 4.56
CA ILE A 55 5.78 1.59 4.63
C ILE A 55 4.27 1.63 4.42
N ILE A 56 3.76 1.03 3.34
CA ILE A 56 2.34 1.09 3.03
C ILE A 56 1.52 0.39 4.11
N ARG A 57 1.99 -0.74 4.65
CA ARG A 57 1.29 -1.43 5.75
C ARG A 57 1.13 -0.55 6.98
N GLY A 58 2.08 0.35 7.25
CA GLY A 58 2.00 1.33 8.35
C GLY A 58 0.98 2.46 8.12
N LEU A 59 0.64 2.77 6.86
CA LEU A 59 -0.34 3.82 6.52
C LEU A 59 -1.79 3.35 6.67
N ILE A 60 -2.03 2.03 6.61
CA ILE A 60 -3.37 1.44 6.57
C ILE A 60 -3.69 0.82 7.95
N PRO A 61 -4.86 1.10 8.56
CA PRO A 61 -5.32 0.36 9.72
C PRO A 61 -5.43 -1.15 9.44
N GLU A 62 -5.05 -1.98 10.41
CA GLU A 62 -4.92 -3.43 10.23
C GLU A 62 -6.21 -4.10 9.73
N GLN A 63 -7.38 -3.65 10.20
CA GLN A 63 -8.67 -4.17 9.77
C GLN A 63 -8.97 -3.97 8.27
N HIS A 64 -8.22 -3.10 7.58
CA HIS A 64 -8.37 -2.82 6.15
C HIS A 64 -7.25 -3.42 5.31
N HIS A 65 -6.29 -4.15 5.90
CA HIS A 65 -5.18 -4.74 5.15
C HIS A 65 -5.68 -5.73 4.09
N ASN A 66 -6.61 -6.63 4.43
CA ASN A 66 -7.12 -7.61 3.44
C ASN A 66 -7.77 -6.92 2.24
N ALA A 67 -8.58 -5.89 2.50
CA ALA A 67 -9.21 -5.10 1.45
C ALA A 67 -8.17 -4.44 0.54
N VAL A 68 -7.21 -3.72 1.12
CA VAL A 68 -6.24 -2.90 0.37
C VAL A 68 -5.18 -3.72 -0.35
N PHE A 69 -4.69 -4.80 0.26
CA PHE A 69 -3.64 -5.63 -0.32
C PHE A 69 -4.16 -6.75 -1.23
N PHE A 70 -5.46 -7.07 -1.20
CA PHE A 70 -5.98 -8.20 -1.94
C PHE A 70 -7.40 -8.01 -2.49
N GLU A 71 -8.42 -7.91 -1.64
CA GLU A 71 -9.83 -8.04 -2.07
C GLU A 71 -10.22 -6.97 -3.10
N ASN A 72 -9.76 -5.74 -2.92
CA ASN A 72 -10.05 -4.65 -3.85
C ASN A 72 -9.45 -4.93 -5.23
N ALA A 73 -8.26 -5.51 -5.31
CA ALA A 73 -7.65 -5.90 -6.57
C ALA A 73 -8.46 -7.03 -7.23
N CYS A 74 -8.89 -8.04 -6.48
CA CYS A 74 -9.75 -9.11 -6.98
C CYS A 74 -11.10 -8.59 -7.49
N ARG A 75 -11.68 -7.61 -6.80
CA ARG A 75 -12.94 -6.96 -7.20
C ARG A 75 -12.80 -6.15 -8.48
N VAL A 76 -11.71 -5.39 -8.63
CA VAL A 76 -11.43 -4.57 -9.81
C VAL A 76 -10.98 -5.41 -11.01
N PHE A 77 -10.25 -6.51 -10.75
CA PHE A 77 -9.74 -7.43 -11.75
C PHE A 77 -10.36 -8.83 -11.55
N PRO A 78 -11.62 -9.06 -11.96
CA PRO A 78 -12.38 -10.27 -11.63
C PRO A 78 -11.82 -11.57 -12.24
N LYS A 79 -10.84 -11.48 -13.14
CA LYS A 79 -10.12 -12.65 -13.67
C LYS A 79 -9.06 -13.19 -12.71
N ILE A 80 -8.53 -12.37 -11.79
CA ILE A 80 -7.45 -12.75 -10.87
C ILE A 80 -7.85 -13.91 -9.95
N PRO A 81 -9.04 -13.92 -9.29
CA PRO A 81 -9.42 -15.01 -8.41
C PRO A 81 -9.37 -16.40 -9.07
N ALA A 82 -9.76 -16.49 -10.34
CA ALA A 82 -9.70 -17.74 -11.09
C ALA A 82 -8.27 -18.21 -11.35
N LEU A 83 -7.29 -17.31 -11.40
CA LEU A 83 -5.87 -17.64 -11.58
C LEU A 83 -5.17 -18.06 -10.29
N LEU A 84 -5.72 -17.67 -9.13
CA LEU A 84 -5.15 -17.98 -7.81
C LEU A 84 -5.64 -19.31 -7.24
N ASN A 85 -6.75 -19.83 -7.75
CA ASN A 85 -7.39 -21.08 -7.33
C ASN A 85 -7.00 -22.30 -8.20
N ASN A 86 -6.01 -22.14 -9.08
CA ASN A 86 -5.42 -23.20 -9.90
C ASN A 86 -4.09 -23.66 -9.30
#